data_AF-A0A1I1ZVH8-F1
#
_entry.id   AF-A0A1I1ZVH8-F1
#
_cell.length_a   1.000
_cell.length_b   1.000
_cell.length_c   1.000
_cell.angle_alpha   90.00
_cell.angle_beta   90.00
_cell.angle_gamma   90.00
#
_symmetry.space_group_name_H-M   'P 1'
#
loop_
_entity.id
_entity.type
_entity.pdbx_description
1 polymer ?
#
loop_
_entity_poly.entity_id
_entity_poly.type
_entity_poly.pdbx_seq_one_letter_code
_entity_poly.pdbx_strand_id
1 'polypeptide(L)'
;MSNATNQQTRTTGWLVAELHRIRDVLAVLPLPDETAAAAHRDLGEAESLLGDAEPDRRRLGGTLERLTLVLAASGALQHAGQALAGPLRTLADWVGEPARTIRQLLA
;
A
#
# COMPACT_ATOMS: atom_id res chain seq x y z
N MET A 1 -29.16 4.16 13.51
CA MET A 1 -28.21 3.11 13.07
C MET A 1 -26.84 3.73 12.71
N SER A 2 -26.20 4.50 13.60
CA SER A 2 -25.12 5.45 13.23
C SER A 2 -23.74 5.15 13.84
N ASN A 3 -23.50 3.93 14.33
CA ASN A 3 -22.26 3.60 15.05
C ASN A 3 -21.21 2.89 14.15
N ALA A 4 -21.64 2.05 13.20
CA ALA A 4 -20.75 1.28 12.34
C ALA A 4 -19.95 2.15 11.36
N THR A 5 -20.60 3.11 10.69
CA THR A 5 -19.97 3.99 9.69
C THR A 5 -18.89 4.88 10.32
N ASN A 6 -19.12 5.41 11.52
CA ASN A 6 -18.16 6.27 12.20
C ASN A 6 -16.93 5.52 12.75
N GLN A 7 -17.08 4.23 13.10
CA GLN A 7 -15.93 3.39 13.44
C GLN A 7 -15.14 3.01 12.18
N GLN A 8 -15.84 2.65 11.10
CA GLN A 8 -15.22 2.30 9.83
C GLN A 8 -14.36 3.44 9.28
N THR A 9 -14.88 4.67 9.23
CA THR A 9 -14.12 5.85 8.75
C THR A 9 -12.87 6.13 9.58
N ARG A 10 -12.90 5.90 10.90
CA ARG A 10 -11.71 6.03 11.76
C ARG A 10 -10.71 4.90 11.54
N THR A 11 -11.19 3.68 11.27
CA THR A 11 -10.31 2.53 10.98
C THR A 11 -9.70 2.56 9.58
N THR A 12 -10.28 3.25 8.60
CA THR A 12 -9.67 3.36 7.26
C THR A 12 -8.81 4.60 7.10
N GLY A 13 -9.08 5.67 7.86
CA GLY A 13 -8.35 6.94 7.74
C GLY A 13 -6.84 6.83 7.96
N TRP A 14 -6.38 5.94 8.85
CA TRP A 14 -4.95 5.71 9.04
C TRP A 14 -4.32 4.89 7.91
N LEU A 15 -5.07 3.99 7.26
CA LEU A 15 -4.60 3.24 6.08
C LEU A 15 -4.40 4.17 4.88
N VAL A 16 -5.32 5.12 4.69
CA VAL A 16 -5.20 6.16 3.66
C VAL A 16 -3.95 7.01 3.91
N ALA A 17 -3.64 7.32 5.18
CA ALA A 17 -2.40 8.03 5.52
C ALA A 17 -1.15 7.21 5.17
N GLU A 18 -1.15 5.88 5.32
CA GLU A 18 -0.02 5.03 4.86
C GLU A 18 0.15 5.05 3.34
N LEU A 19 -0.94 4.99 2.58
CA LEU A 19 -0.87 5.09 1.11
C LEU A 19 -0.34 6.46 0.66
N HIS A 20 -0.73 7.54 1.34
CA HIS A 20 -0.15 8.87 1.09
C HIS A 20 1.34 8.92 1.43
N ARG A 21 1.80 8.31 2.53
CA ARG A 21 3.24 8.24 2.82
C ARG A 21 4.00 7.49 1.74
N ILE A 22 3.45 6.40 1.21
CA ILE A 22 4.07 5.69 0.08
C ILE A 22 4.15 6.63 -1.14
N ARG A 23 3.07 7.35 -1.47
CA ARG A 23 3.08 8.34 -2.56
C ARG A 23 4.19 9.37 -2.42
N ASP A 24 4.32 9.97 -1.23
CA ASP A 24 5.30 11.01 -0.96
C ASP A 24 6.74 10.49 -1.16
N VAL A 25 7.00 9.25 -0.73
CA VAL A 25 8.31 8.62 -0.94
C VAL A 25 8.56 8.32 -2.42
N LEU A 26 7.56 7.79 -3.14
CA LEU A 26 7.69 7.53 -4.58
C LEU A 26 7.93 8.81 -5.40
N ALA A 27 7.39 9.96 -4.97
CA ALA A 27 7.55 11.23 -5.67
C ALA A 27 8.99 11.76 -5.66
N VAL A 28 9.83 11.34 -4.70
CA VAL A 28 11.21 11.79 -4.55
C VAL A 28 12.25 10.73 -4.90
N LEU A 29 11.84 9.48 -5.13
CA LEU A 29 12.75 8.41 -5.52
C LEU A 29 13.08 8.49 -7.01
N PRO A 30 14.36 8.35 -7.38
CA PRO A 30 14.77 8.27 -8.79
C PRO A 30 14.42 6.88 -9.35
N LEU A 31 13.16 6.69 -9.72
CA LEU A 31 12.67 5.46 -10.32
C LEU A 31 12.72 5.54 -11.85
N PRO A 32 12.99 4.43 -12.56
CA PRO A 32 12.75 4.36 -14.01
C PRO A 32 11.29 4.68 -14.33
N ASP A 33 11.03 5.37 -15.45
CA ASP A 33 9.68 5.83 -15.83
C ASP A 33 8.64 4.71 -15.81
N GLU A 34 9.00 3.52 -16.31
CA GLU A 34 8.13 2.34 -16.31
C GLU A 34 7.78 1.85 -14.89
N THR A 35 8.75 1.91 -13.98
CA THR A 35 8.58 1.53 -12.57
C THR A 35 7.72 2.56 -11.85
N ALA A 36 7.99 3.85 -12.07
CA ALA A 36 7.20 4.94 -11.50
C ALA A 36 5.73 4.84 -11.94
N ALA A 37 5.49 4.64 -13.23
CA ALA A 37 4.15 4.52 -13.79
C ALA A 37 3.40 3.29 -13.24
N ALA A 38 4.07 2.14 -13.12
CA ALA A 38 3.49 0.94 -12.51
C ALA A 38 3.17 1.17 -11.03
N ALA A 39 4.11 1.71 -10.26
CA ALA A 39 3.91 1.98 -8.83
C ALA A 39 2.76 2.98 -8.58
N HIS A 40 2.65 4.04 -9.39
CA HIS A 40 1.58 5.03 -9.27
C HIS A 40 0.21 4.44 -9.63
N ARG A 41 0.15 3.57 -10.64
CA ARG A 41 -1.07 2.85 -11.02
C ARG A 41 -1.56 1.95 -9.88
N ASP A 42 -0.65 1.14 -9.34
CA ASP A 42 -0.97 0.19 -8.27
C ASP A 42 -1.38 0.95 -6.99
N LEU A 43 -0.71 2.05 -6.68
CA LEU A 43 -1.07 2.90 -5.54
C LEU A 43 -2.45 3.56 -5.71
N GLY A 44 -2.77 4.07 -6.90
CA GLY A 44 -4.09 4.63 -7.19
C GLY A 44 -5.22 3.60 -7.11
N GLU A 45 -4.96 2.36 -7.56
CA GLU A 45 -5.91 1.25 -7.37
C GLU A 45 -6.12 0.93 -5.88
N ALA A 46 -5.05 0.90 -5.07
CA ALA A 46 -5.14 0.65 -3.64
C ALA A 46 -5.98 1.72 -2.92
N GLU A 47 -5.81 3.00 -3.27
CA GLU A 47 -6.60 4.09 -2.72
C GLU A 47 -8.07 4.02 -3.09
N SER A 48 -8.37 3.68 -4.35
CA SER A 48 -9.74 3.48 -4.80
C SER A 48 -10.42 2.37 -4.00
N LEU A 49 -9.72 1.25 -3.77
CA LEU A 49 -10.26 0.11 -3.02
C LEU A 49 -10.49 0.44 -1.53
N LEU A 50 -9.62 1.26 -0.93
CA LEU A 50 -9.83 1.74 0.44
C LEU A 50 -10.95 2.80 0.55
N GLY A 51 -11.27 3.47 -0.55
CA GLY A 51 -12.37 4.43 -0.63
C GLY A 51 -13.77 3.79 -0.61
N ASP A 52 -13.86 2.50 -0.88
CA ASP A 52 -15.13 1.76 -0.84
C ASP A 52 -15.67 1.64 0.59
N ALA A 53 -16.99 1.65 0.73
CA ALA A 53 -17.66 1.52 2.04
C ALA A 53 -17.28 0.22 2.77
N GLU A 54 -17.03 -0.84 2.00
CA GLU A 54 -16.47 -2.10 2.46
C GLU A 54 -15.28 -2.49 1.59
N PRO A 55 -14.05 -2.13 2.01
CA PRO A 55 -12.85 -2.38 1.20
C PRO A 55 -12.61 -3.87 0.96
N ASP A 56 -12.40 -4.26 -0.30
CA ASP A 56 -12.02 -5.62 -0.66
C ASP A 56 -10.55 -5.87 -0.27
N ARG A 57 -10.34 -6.46 0.91
CA ARG A 57 -9.02 -6.79 1.44
C ARG A 57 -8.23 -7.76 0.56
N ARG A 58 -8.90 -8.67 -0.15
CA ARG A 58 -8.20 -9.63 -1.02
C ARG A 58 -7.65 -8.92 -2.24
N ARG A 59 -8.47 -8.07 -2.87
CA ARG A 59 -8.04 -7.27 -4.01
C ARG A 59 -6.97 -6.27 -3.60
N LEU A 60 -7.11 -5.63 -2.44
CA LEU A 60 -6.09 -4.74 -1.89
C LEU A 60 -4.77 -5.47 -1.65
N GLY A 61 -4.81 -6.68 -1.08
CA GLY A 61 -3.62 -7.51 -0.89
C GLY A 61 -2.87 -7.77 -2.19
N GLY A 62 -3.56 -8.19 -3.25
CA GLY A 62 -2.94 -8.42 -4.56
C GLY A 62 -2.38 -7.15 -5.20
N THR A 63 -3.04 -6.00 -5.03
CA THR A 63 -2.55 -4.71 -5.51
C THR A 63 -1.28 -4.27 -4.76
N LEU A 64 -1.27 -4.40 -3.44
CA LEU A 64 -0.09 -4.07 -2.62
C LEU A 64 1.08 -5.04 -2.89
N GLU A 65 0.81 -6.30 -3.21
CA GLU A 65 1.82 -7.29 -3.60
C GLU A 65 2.49 -6.90 -4.91
N ARG A 66 1.71 -6.56 -5.95
CA ARG A 66 2.24 -6.04 -7.22
C ARG A 66 3.10 -4.80 -7.02
N LEU A 67 2.61 -3.84 -6.23
CA LEU A 67 3.38 -2.64 -5.87
C LEU A 67 4.71 -3.01 -5.22
N THR A 68 4.68 -3.89 -4.21
CA THR A 68 5.89 -4.32 -3.48
C THR A 68 6.88 -5.01 -4.42
N LEU A 69 6.41 -5.84 -5.35
CA LEU A 69 7.26 -6.52 -6.34
C LEU A 69 7.92 -5.54 -7.32
N VAL A 70 7.18 -4.55 -7.82
CA VAL A 70 7.72 -3.49 -8.70
C VAL A 70 8.82 -2.70 -7.98
N LEU A 71 8.59 -2.36 -6.70
CA LEU A 71 9.55 -1.63 -5.88
C LEU A 71 10.76 -2.49 -5.47
N ALA A 72 10.57 -3.78 -5.28
CA ALA A 72 11.66 -4.72 -5.02
C ALA A 72 12.56 -4.89 -6.26
N ALA A 73 11.95 -5.12 -7.43
CA ALA A 73 12.66 -5.35 -8.68
C ALA A 73 13.51 -4.14 -9.12
N SER A 74 13.07 -2.92 -8.79
CA SER A 74 13.80 -1.68 -9.07
C SER A 74 14.86 -1.33 -8.02
N GLY A 75 14.96 -2.08 -6.90
CA GLY A 75 15.83 -1.74 -5.77
C GLY A 75 15.33 -0.55 -4.94
N ALA A 76 14.12 -0.03 -5.21
CA ALA A 76 13.53 1.09 -4.49
C ALA A 76 13.31 0.77 -3.00
N LEU A 77 12.89 -0.46 -2.68
CA LEU A 77 12.74 -0.90 -1.28
C LEU A 77 14.08 -0.86 -0.52
N GLN A 78 15.18 -1.21 -1.18
CA GLN A 78 16.51 -1.19 -0.56
C GLN A 78 17.00 0.25 -0.35
N HIS A 79 16.73 1.15 -1.30
CA HIS A 79 17.12 2.56 -1.20
C HIS A 79 16.30 3.36 -0.19
N ALA A 80 14.97 3.23 -0.21
CA ALA A 80 14.08 3.98 0.68
C ALA A 80 13.94 3.34 2.07
N GLY A 81 14.31 2.06 2.21
CA GLY A 81 14.31 1.35 3.49
C GLY A 81 12.98 1.45 4.23
N GLN A 82 13.04 1.93 5.48
CA GLN A 82 11.87 2.03 6.35
C GLN A 82 10.81 3.02 5.87
N ALA A 83 11.16 3.97 5.02
CA ALA A 83 10.19 4.93 4.46
C ALA A 83 9.13 4.25 3.58
N LEU A 84 9.48 3.12 2.93
CA LEU A 84 8.53 2.26 2.22
C LEU A 84 8.14 1.02 3.03
N ALA A 85 9.11 0.36 3.68
CA ALA A 85 8.85 -0.90 4.37
C ALA A 85 7.87 -0.74 5.55
N GLY A 86 7.93 0.38 6.27
CA GLY A 86 7.01 0.70 7.37
C GLY A 86 5.54 0.75 6.92
N PRO A 87 5.14 1.68 6.03
CA PRO A 87 3.75 1.77 5.57
C PRO A 87 3.28 0.50 4.86
N LEU A 88 4.12 -0.16 4.06
CA LEU A 88 3.76 -1.42 3.39
C LEU A 88 3.47 -2.55 4.40
N ARG A 89 4.26 -2.66 5.46
CA ARG A 89 4.04 -3.65 6.53
C ARG A 89 2.75 -3.36 7.28
N THR A 90 2.54 -2.10 7.66
CA THR A 90 1.32 -1.63 8.33
C THR A 90 0.05 -1.96 7.52
N LEU A 91 0.07 -1.74 6.21
CA LEU A 91 -1.02 -2.10 5.30
C LEU A 91 -1.18 -3.64 5.19
N ALA A 92 -0.07 -4.37 5.06
CA ALA A 92 -0.09 -5.83 4.97
C ALA A 92 -0.66 -6.51 6.23
N ASP A 93 -0.35 -5.96 7.41
CA ASP A 93 -0.87 -6.46 8.69
C ASP A 93 -2.38 -6.27 8.80
N TRP A 94 -2.90 -5.15 8.31
CA TRP A 94 -4.35 -4.93 8.26
C TRP A 94 -5.08 -5.82 7.25
N VAL A 95 -4.49 -5.98 6.06
CA VAL A 95 -5.01 -6.89 5.03
C VAL A 95 -5.06 -8.32 5.56
N GLY A 96 -4.03 -8.72 6.31
CA GLY A 96 -3.93 -10.04 6.92
C GLY A 96 -3.41 -11.09 5.95
N GLU A 97 -4.08 -12.24 5.87
CA GLU A 97 -3.63 -13.39 5.10
C GLU A 97 -3.36 -13.09 3.60
N PRO A 98 -4.18 -12.29 2.88
CA PRO A 98 -3.92 -11.97 1.48
C PRO A 98 -2.61 -11.21 1.21
N ALA A 99 -1.99 -10.62 2.23
CA ALA A 99 -0.73 -9.89 2.12
C ALA A 99 0.48 -10.70 2.65
N ARG A 100 0.38 -12.03 2.73
CA ARG A 100 1.45 -12.89 3.23
C ARG A 100 2.76 -12.71 2.46
N THR A 101 2.72 -12.64 1.14
CA THR A 101 3.93 -12.46 0.30
C THR A 101 4.63 -11.14 0.61
N ILE A 102 3.88 -10.06 0.83
CA ILE A 102 4.43 -8.75 1.18
C ILE A 102 5.24 -8.85 2.46
N ARG A 103 4.70 -9.51 3.49
CA ARG A 103 5.44 -9.72 4.75
C ARG A 103 6.72 -10.52 4.56
N GLN A 104 6.73 -11.51 3.67
CA GLN A 104 7.92 -12.29 3.35
C GLN A 104 8.98 -11.46 2.61
N LEU A 105 8.56 -10.57 1.70
CA LEU A 105 9.47 -9.69 0.95
C LEU A 105 10.08 -8.59 1.83
N LEU A 106 9.41 -8.22 2.92
CA LEU A 106 9.86 -7.18 3.85
C LEU A 106 10.58 -7.74 5.09
N ALA A 107 10.63 -9.06 5.27
CA ALA A 107 11.28 -9.71 6.42
C ALA A 107 12.80 -9.75 6.27
#